data_AF-A0A6A5ULV4-F1
#
_entry.id   AF-A0A6A5ULV4-F1
#
_cell.length_a   1.000
_cell.length_b   1.000
_cell.length_c   1.000
_cell.angle_alpha   90.00
_cell.angle_beta   90.00
_cell.angle_gamma   90.00
#
_symmetry.space_group_name_H-M   'P 1'
#
loop_
_entity.id
_entity.type
_entity.pdbx_description
1 polymer ?
#
loop_
_entity_poly.entity_id
_entity_poly.type
_entity_poly.pdbx_seq_one_letter_code
_entity_poly.pdbx_strand_id
1 'polypeptide(L)'
;MAPDERNSTPVSTASEDSTPLTKRRRVETATDSRTNDTIRTCPSPTEDCDPADHPKQQTAEACPHQEALNGVVTPEHEQPKPRRFFIEPFKTIVTLECGPKLNTHYKVDLGLLCAHSEQQYMLFSHAEDQVQLYAKVKALKQRAKAFRPLLTLHNVLRTDTSRGKALSFITECMEKFPIIPRQVQVIATITDAVDAVFQKSELFKSPPTKKFDRSKYPRENVHDRLQLLRDEAVYTVAERISFYLCGIKRQEKDFALKDATKAAAQRRIILHKMGPETVEAVMRWVYGKGLTFNSVKHALSIHALACTLGITRLAAECMELLSAATIRIINQTKSDGITLRDLLSNNICEPEEETSTNRDPDPLSNVRVVGEVFKYTLHEKKPPAVLQALVVDAVADSEDEDLLSQSMELMNSEMLGKLAMATMRRANLHSLAARTHGYGQPLLHSDASPSASIKSDMSDTKYDWKSKNNGTDSEMAPTVGDNVLGCKAEAK
;
A
#
# COMPACT_ATOMS: atom_id res chain seq x y z
N MET A 1 14.19 24.41 -79.63
CA MET A 1 14.65 23.34 -78.71
C MET A 1 14.63 23.92 -77.31
N ALA A 2 13.99 23.20 -76.39
CA ALA A 2 13.58 23.61 -75.05
C ALA A 2 14.79 23.65 -74.05
N PRO A 3 14.61 24.03 -72.77
CA PRO A 3 14.83 25.40 -72.30
C PRO A 3 15.53 25.52 -70.90
N ASP A 4 15.67 26.78 -70.48
CA ASP A 4 15.68 27.39 -69.13
C ASP A 4 15.79 26.55 -67.84
N GLU A 5 16.65 27.03 -66.93
CA GLU A 5 16.30 27.25 -65.52
C GLU A 5 16.93 28.55 -64.99
N ARG A 6 16.08 29.52 -64.60
CA ARG A 6 16.43 30.66 -63.74
C ARG A 6 15.67 30.49 -62.43
N ASN A 7 16.37 30.52 -61.31
CA ASN A 7 15.77 30.67 -59.98
C ASN A 7 16.32 31.93 -59.32
N SER A 8 15.41 32.85 -58.99
CA SER A 8 15.66 34.06 -58.23
C SER A 8 14.72 34.05 -57.02
N THR A 9 15.31 34.21 -55.85
CA THR A 9 14.66 34.38 -54.55
C THR A 9 13.84 35.67 -54.52
N PRO A 10 12.77 35.72 -53.70
CA PRO A 10 12.69 36.84 -52.78
C PRO A 10 12.20 36.52 -51.36
N VAL A 11 12.64 37.44 -50.50
CA VAL A 11 12.29 37.81 -49.13
C VAL A 11 10.79 37.75 -48.81
N SER A 12 10.44 37.37 -47.59
CA SER A 12 9.18 37.75 -46.95
C SER A 12 9.37 38.06 -45.45
N THR A 13 8.85 39.22 -45.06
CA THR A 13 8.83 39.83 -43.73
C THR A 13 7.40 39.85 -43.18
N ALA A 14 7.19 39.45 -41.92
CA ALA A 14 6.14 39.89 -40.95
C ALA A 14 6.06 38.79 -39.86
N SER A 15 6.33 39.06 -38.57
CA SER A 15 5.56 39.86 -37.59
C SER A 15 4.19 39.26 -37.30
N GLU A 16 4.06 38.54 -36.18
CA GLU A 16 2.84 38.40 -35.36
C GLU A 16 3.26 37.72 -34.03
N ASP A 17 3.49 38.51 -32.99
CA ASP A 17 2.55 38.97 -31.97
C ASP A 17 2.17 37.91 -30.92
N SER A 18 2.60 38.20 -29.70
CA SER A 18 2.42 37.41 -28.49
C SER A 18 1.15 37.85 -27.78
N THR A 19 0.26 36.93 -27.42
CA THR A 19 -0.67 37.14 -26.31
C THR A 19 -0.92 35.87 -25.50
N PRO A 20 -1.10 35.98 -24.16
CA PRO A 20 -1.12 34.85 -23.24
C PRO A 20 -2.54 34.31 -22.99
N LEU A 21 -2.66 32.98 -22.93
CA LEU A 21 -3.88 32.29 -22.49
C LEU A 21 -3.85 32.12 -20.97
N THR A 22 -4.42 33.08 -20.24
CA THR A 22 -4.87 32.90 -18.86
C THR A 22 -6.37 33.18 -18.79
N LYS A 23 -7.19 32.13 -18.85
CA LYS A 23 -8.59 32.19 -18.40
C LYS A 23 -8.86 31.05 -17.42
N ARG A 24 -8.63 31.35 -16.14
CA ARG A 24 -9.25 30.68 -15.00
C ARG A 24 -10.77 30.72 -15.19
N ARG A 25 -11.39 29.57 -15.37
CA ARG A 25 -12.85 29.44 -15.37
C ARG A 25 -13.31 29.35 -13.91
N ARG A 26 -13.89 30.46 -13.44
CA ARG A 26 -14.65 30.59 -12.20
C ARG A 26 -15.84 29.63 -12.28
N VAL A 27 -15.95 28.70 -11.34
CA VAL A 27 -17.14 27.86 -11.17
C VAL A 27 -18.14 28.69 -10.39
N GLU A 28 -19.21 29.11 -11.06
CA GLU A 28 -20.38 29.71 -10.45
C GLU A 28 -21.21 28.63 -9.76
N THR A 29 -21.56 28.91 -8.52
CA THR A 29 -22.51 28.19 -7.68
C THR A 29 -23.89 28.19 -8.34
N ALA A 30 -24.42 27.00 -8.63
CA ALA A 30 -25.77 26.82 -9.12
C ALA A 30 -26.73 26.51 -7.95
N THR A 31 -27.83 27.24 -8.01
CA THR A 31 -28.97 27.36 -7.12
C THR A 31 -29.73 26.05 -6.91
N ASP A 32 -30.19 25.84 -5.67
CA ASP A 32 -31.16 24.83 -5.27
C ASP A 32 -32.45 24.92 -6.10
N SER A 33 -32.82 23.81 -6.74
CA SER A 33 -34.19 23.56 -7.17
C SER A 33 -34.62 22.15 -6.76
N ARG A 34 -35.51 22.16 -5.77
CA ARG A 34 -36.16 21.05 -5.07
C ARG A 34 -37.19 20.39 -6.00
N THR A 35 -37.00 19.13 -6.36
CA THR A 35 -38.08 18.28 -6.90
C THR A 35 -38.00 16.91 -6.25
N ASN A 36 -39.09 16.57 -5.55
CA ASN A 36 -39.38 15.27 -4.98
C ASN A 36 -39.34 14.19 -6.06
N ASP A 37 -38.65 13.08 -5.82
CA ASP A 37 -39.09 11.81 -6.40
C ASP A 37 -38.68 10.59 -5.56
N THR A 38 -39.73 9.81 -5.31
CA THR A 38 -39.93 8.53 -4.65
C THR A 38 -38.76 7.54 -4.72
N ILE A 39 -38.09 7.32 -3.57
CA ILE A 39 -37.15 6.21 -3.39
C ILE A 39 -37.95 4.94 -3.09
N ARG A 40 -37.87 3.98 -4.01
CA ARG A 40 -38.39 2.62 -3.87
C ARG A 40 -37.32 1.76 -3.19
N THR A 41 -37.53 1.48 -1.91
CA THR A 41 -36.67 0.62 -1.08
C THR A 41 -36.76 -0.83 -1.55
N CYS A 42 -35.61 -1.46 -1.84
CA CYS A 42 -35.53 -2.91 -2.00
C CYS A 42 -35.39 -3.57 -0.61
N PRO A 43 -36.11 -4.66 -0.33
CA PRO A 43 -36.00 -5.38 0.95
C PRO A 43 -34.77 -6.28 0.97
N SER A 44 -34.04 -6.23 2.09
CA SER A 44 -33.03 -7.20 2.49
C SER A 44 -33.71 -8.50 2.94
N PRO A 45 -33.20 -9.69 2.59
CA PRO A 45 -33.67 -10.93 3.19
C PRO A 45 -33.04 -11.11 4.58
N THR A 46 -33.90 -11.11 5.60
CA THR A 46 -33.64 -11.68 6.93
C THR A 46 -33.88 -13.18 6.86
N GLU A 47 -32.82 -13.96 7.01
CA GLU A 47 -32.94 -15.39 7.34
C GLU A 47 -32.63 -15.54 8.83
N ASP A 48 -33.69 -15.85 9.58
CA ASP A 48 -33.65 -16.43 10.90
C ASP A 48 -33.07 -17.85 10.81
N CYS A 49 -32.07 -18.14 11.63
CA CYS A 49 -31.65 -19.51 11.93
C CYS A 49 -31.51 -19.64 13.44
N ASP A 50 -32.43 -20.40 14.03
CA ASP A 50 -32.43 -20.86 15.41
C ASP A 50 -31.14 -21.67 15.73
N PRO A 51 -30.57 -21.51 16.94
CA PRO A 51 -29.49 -22.36 17.43
C PRO A 51 -30.01 -23.39 18.43
N ALA A 52 -30.04 -24.66 18.06
CA ALA A 52 -30.13 -25.76 19.01
C ALA A 52 -29.52 -27.05 18.42
N ASP A 53 -28.34 -27.41 18.90
CA ASP A 53 -28.03 -28.74 19.48
C ASP A 53 -26.53 -29.07 19.34
N HIS A 54 -25.83 -28.95 20.48
CA HIS A 54 -24.65 -29.74 20.78
C HIS A 54 -25.07 -31.20 21.05
N PRO A 55 -24.22 -32.20 20.77
CA PRO A 55 -23.40 -32.68 21.90
C PRO A 55 -22.02 -33.28 21.56
N LYS A 56 -21.18 -33.20 22.61
CA LYS A 56 -20.17 -34.16 23.08
C LYS A 56 -18.75 -34.12 22.50
N GLN A 57 -17.91 -33.52 23.35
CA GLN A 57 -16.53 -33.87 23.64
C GLN A 57 -16.31 -35.38 23.73
N GLN A 58 -15.26 -35.87 23.07
CA GLN A 58 -14.57 -37.11 23.43
C GLN A 58 -13.07 -36.85 23.47
N THR A 59 -12.57 -36.86 24.71
CA THR A 59 -11.37 -37.56 25.20
C THR A 59 -10.16 -37.69 24.30
N ALA A 60 -9.08 -37.05 24.76
CA ALA A 60 -7.71 -37.38 24.45
C ALA A 60 -7.36 -38.80 24.91
N GLU A 61 -6.93 -39.64 23.97
CA GLU A 61 -6.15 -40.84 24.24
C GLU A 61 -4.77 -40.69 23.62
N ALA A 62 -3.77 -40.79 24.49
CA ALA A 62 -2.38 -40.96 24.15
C ALA A 62 -2.15 -42.40 23.67
N CYS A 63 -1.32 -42.57 22.64
CA CYS A 63 -0.68 -43.85 22.34
C CYS A 63 0.79 -43.64 21.94
N PRO A 64 1.68 -44.59 22.29
CA PRO A 64 3.13 -44.41 22.27
C PRO A 64 3.80 -44.88 20.96
N HIS A 65 5.10 -44.58 20.86
CA HIS A 65 6.08 -45.02 19.87
C HIS A 65 5.93 -46.48 19.36
N GLN A 66 6.11 -46.71 18.05
CA GLN A 66 7.32 -47.34 17.50
C GLN A 66 7.34 -47.46 15.96
N GLU A 67 8.58 -47.64 15.47
CA GLU A 67 9.13 -47.62 14.12
C GLU A 67 8.55 -48.65 13.15
N ALA A 68 8.48 -48.31 11.85
CA ALA A 68 8.97 -49.19 10.76
C ALA A 68 9.01 -48.46 9.41
N LEU A 69 10.20 -48.50 8.82
CA LEU A 69 10.58 -48.23 7.45
C LEU A 69 9.52 -48.55 6.39
N ASN A 70 9.08 -47.54 5.66
CA ASN A 70 8.63 -47.71 4.27
C ASN A 70 8.98 -46.44 3.49
N GLY A 71 9.98 -46.56 2.61
CA GLY A 71 10.39 -45.52 1.68
C GLY A 71 9.29 -45.24 0.68
N VAL A 72 8.38 -44.33 1.02
CA VAL A 72 7.48 -43.69 0.06
C VAL A 72 8.32 -42.67 -0.68
N VAL A 73 8.77 -43.04 -1.87
CA VAL A 73 9.31 -42.11 -2.88
C VAL A 73 8.22 -41.07 -3.13
N THR A 74 8.32 -39.94 -2.44
CA THR A 74 7.48 -38.78 -2.70
C THR A 74 7.91 -38.32 -4.09
N PRO A 75 7.03 -38.30 -5.11
CA PRO A 75 7.40 -37.81 -6.42
C PRO A 75 7.90 -36.38 -6.22
N GLU A 76 9.18 -36.14 -6.53
CA GLU A 76 9.74 -34.80 -6.58
C GLU A 76 8.78 -33.97 -7.42
N HIS A 77 8.05 -33.10 -6.73
CA HIS A 77 7.10 -32.22 -7.36
C HIS A 77 7.97 -31.25 -8.14
N GLU A 78 8.26 -31.58 -9.41
CA GLU A 78 8.99 -30.74 -10.35
C GLU A 78 8.33 -29.38 -10.27
N GLN A 79 8.96 -28.46 -9.53
CA GLN A 79 8.47 -27.11 -9.45
C GLN A 79 8.47 -26.59 -10.88
N PRO A 80 7.31 -26.18 -11.42
CA PRO A 80 7.20 -25.78 -12.80
C PRO A 80 8.24 -24.70 -13.05
N LYS A 81 9.20 -24.98 -13.95
CA LYS A 81 10.26 -24.04 -14.31
C LYS A 81 9.61 -22.68 -14.57
N PRO A 82 10.00 -21.62 -13.85
CA PRO A 82 9.35 -20.32 -13.98
C PRO A 82 9.42 -19.89 -15.44
N ARG A 83 8.26 -19.78 -16.09
CA ARG A 83 8.16 -19.22 -17.43
C ARG A 83 8.77 -17.83 -17.35
N ARG A 84 9.84 -17.57 -18.11
CA ARG A 84 10.47 -16.26 -18.15
C ARG A 84 9.42 -15.24 -18.56
N PHE A 85 9.03 -14.40 -17.61
CA PHE A 85 8.10 -13.32 -17.82
C PHE A 85 8.82 -12.23 -18.60
N PHE A 86 8.60 -12.20 -19.92
CA PHE A 86 9.17 -11.17 -20.78
C PHE A 86 8.38 -9.87 -20.60
N ILE A 87 8.83 -9.04 -19.67
CA ILE A 87 8.39 -7.65 -19.60
C ILE A 87 9.11 -6.91 -20.72
N GLU A 88 8.41 -6.57 -21.79
CA GLU A 88 8.97 -5.65 -22.77
C GLU A 88 9.17 -4.29 -22.09
N PRO A 89 10.44 -3.83 -21.93
CA PRO A 89 10.70 -2.55 -21.30
C PRO A 89 10.03 -1.43 -22.12
N PHE A 90 9.50 -0.42 -21.44
CA PHE A 90 8.88 0.78 -22.03
C PHE A 90 7.52 0.60 -22.73
N LYS A 91 6.89 -0.58 -22.69
CA LYS A 91 5.55 -0.79 -23.28
C LYS A 91 4.42 -0.87 -22.27
N THR A 92 4.70 -1.35 -21.06
CA THR A 92 3.66 -1.62 -20.07
C THR A 92 3.68 -0.57 -18.98
N ILE A 93 2.63 0.26 -18.94
CA ILE A 93 2.47 1.30 -17.92
C ILE A 93 1.70 0.73 -16.72
N VAL A 94 2.20 0.98 -15.52
CA VAL A 94 1.50 0.76 -14.26
C VAL A 94 1.15 2.10 -13.62
N THR A 95 -0.02 2.15 -12.97
CA THR A 95 -0.49 3.34 -12.26
C THR A 95 -0.25 3.19 -10.76
N LEU A 96 0.54 4.07 -10.16
CA LEU A 96 0.65 4.20 -8.70
C LEU A 96 -0.45 5.14 -8.24
N GLU A 97 -1.31 4.66 -7.33
CA GLU A 97 -2.35 5.47 -6.71
C GLU A 97 -1.95 5.74 -5.26
N CYS A 98 -1.87 7.02 -4.88
CA CYS A 98 -1.34 7.41 -3.56
C CYS A 98 -2.19 8.45 -2.85
N GLY A 99 -1.89 8.61 -1.55
CA GLY A 99 -2.62 9.46 -0.62
C GLY A 99 -3.84 8.75 0.01
N PRO A 100 -4.42 9.35 1.06
CA PRO A 100 -5.49 8.73 1.85
C PRO A 100 -6.77 8.48 1.03
N LYS A 101 -7.00 9.27 -0.02
CA LYS A 101 -8.16 9.15 -0.93
C LYS A 101 -7.83 8.48 -2.27
N LEU A 102 -6.57 8.08 -2.49
CA LEU A 102 -6.08 7.50 -3.76
C LEU A 102 -6.44 8.33 -5.02
N ASN A 103 -6.53 9.64 -4.87
CA ASN A 103 -6.91 10.56 -5.94
C ASN A 103 -5.72 11.02 -6.80
N THR A 104 -4.50 10.79 -6.30
CA THR A 104 -3.27 11.15 -7.01
C THR A 104 -2.72 9.93 -7.72
N HIS A 105 -2.37 10.10 -8.99
CA HIS A 105 -1.98 9.02 -9.87
C HIS A 105 -0.66 9.33 -10.57
N TYR A 106 0.31 8.44 -10.43
CA TYR A 106 1.56 8.47 -11.18
C TYR A 106 1.60 7.30 -12.16
N LYS A 107 2.13 7.53 -13.35
CA LYS A 107 2.33 6.47 -14.35
C LYS A 107 3.81 6.16 -14.43
N VAL A 108 4.16 4.89 -14.28
CA VAL A 108 5.53 4.39 -14.39
C VAL A 108 5.59 3.27 -15.40
N ASP A 109 6.72 3.15 -16.08
CA ASP A 109 7.00 1.96 -16.86
C ASP A 109 7.25 0.75 -15.94
N LEU A 110 6.53 -0.34 -16.18
CA LEU A 110 6.65 -1.56 -15.38
C LEU A 110 8.02 -2.21 -15.54
N GLY A 111 8.59 -2.21 -16.74
CA GLY A 111 9.93 -2.76 -16.97
C GLY A 111 10.98 -2.03 -16.14
N LEU A 112 10.93 -0.70 -16.13
CA LEU A 112 11.81 0.12 -15.31
C LEU A 112 11.62 -0.13 -13.81
N LEU A 113 10.37 -0.19 -13.33
CA LEU A 113 10.09 -0.49 -11.92
C LEU A 113 10.62 -1.87 -11.52
N CYS A 114 10.40 -2.89 -12.35
CA CYS A 114 10.87 -4.26 -12.12
C CYS A 114 12.40 -4.38 -12.16
N ALA A 115 13.08 -3.56 -12.98
CA ALA A 115 14.54 -3.53 -13.00
C ALA A 115 15.14 -3.06 -11.65
N HIS A 116 14.38 -2.28 -10.88
CA HIS A 116 14.78 -1.79 -9.56
C HIS A 116 14.16 -2.54 -8.39
N SER A 117 13.18 -3.42 -8.64
CA SER A 117 12.50 -4.19 -7.60
C SER A 117 12.14 -5.60 -8.06
N GLU A 118 12.87 -6.58 -7.51
CA GLU A 118 12.57 -8.01 -7.67
C GLU A 118 11.19 -8.35 -7.10
N GLN A 119 10.80 -7.72 -5.99
CA GLN A 119 9.48 -7.93 -5.38
C GLN A 119 8.34 -7.54 -6.35
N GLN A 120 8.46 -6.40 -7.03
CA GLN A 120 7.47 -6.00 -8.03
C GLN A 120 7.50 -6.94 -9.24
N TYR A 121 8.68 -7.35 -9.70
CA TYR A 121 8.79 -8.33 -10.79
C TYR A 121 8.03 -9.62 -10.47
N MET A 122 8.24 -10.20 -9.28
CA MET A 122 7.57 -11.41 -8.84
C MET A 122 6.05 -11.21 -8.71
N LEU A 123 5.62 -10.10 -8.11
CA LEU A 123 4.21 -9.78 -7.94
C LEU A 123 3.47 -9.67 -9.29
N PHE A 124 4.04 -8.91 -10.24
CA PHE A 124 3.41 -8.73 -11.55
C PHE A 124 3.49 -9.98 -12.42
N SER A 125 4.57 -10.78 -12.31
CA SER A 125 4.66 -12.07 -12.98
C SER A 125 3.57 -13.03 -12.49
N HIS A 126 3.29 -13.06 -11.18
CA HIS A 126 2.24 -13.90 -10.62
C HIS A 126 0.83 -13.43 -11.02
N ALA A 127 0.65 -12.12 -11.22
CA ALA A 127 -0.62 -11.53 -11.60
C ALA A 127 -0.96 -11.65 -13.09
N GLU A 128 -0.03 -12.07 -13.96
CA GLU A 128 -0.19 -11.97 -15.42
C GLU A 128 -1.40 -12.76 -15.97
N ASP A 129 -1.65 -13.96 -15.46
CA ASP A 129 -2.82 -14.75 -15.89
C ASP A 129 -4.12 -13.99 -15.60
N GLN A 130 -4.20 -13.32 -14.45
CA GLN A 130 -5.34 -12.49 -14.09
C GLN A 130 -5.45 -11.22 -14.94
N VAL A 131 -4.32 -10.63 -15.37
CA VAL A 131 -4.33 -9.49 -16.31
C VAL A 131 -5.10 -9.87 -17.57
N GLN A 132 -4.86 -11.07 -18.12
CA GLN A 132 -5.55 -11.55 -19.31
C GLN A 132 -7.05 -11.73 -19.08
N LEU A 133 -7.45 -12.25 -17.91
CA LEU A 133 -8.86 -12.38 -17.54
C LEU A 133 -9.55 -11.02 -17.44
N TYR A 134 -8.93 -10.06 -16.76
CA TYR A 134 -9.47 -8.69 -16.66
C TYR A 134 -9.53 -7.99 -18.01
N ALA A 135 -8.57 -8.23 -18.91
CA ALA A 135 -8.61 -7.72 -20.28
C ALA A 135 -9.81 -8.26 -21.06
N LYS A 136 -10.09 -9.57 -20.95
CA LYS A 136 -11.28 -10.21 -21.55
C LYS A 136 -12.59 -9.63 -20.98
N VAL A 137 -12.69 -9.45 -19.67
CA VAL A 137 -13.87 -8.81 -19.03
C VAL A 137 -14.03 -7.35 -19.48
N LYS A 138 -12.93 -6.60 -19.62
CA LYS A 138 -12.96 -5.23 -20.14
C LYS A 138 -13.49 -5.22 -21.58
N ALA A 139 -13.07 -6.15 -22.43
CA ALA A 139 -13.57 -6.30 -23.80
C ALA A 139 -15.06 -6.65 -23.84
N LEU A 140 -15.52 -7.60 -23.01
CA LEU A 140 -16.95 -7.93 -22.86
C LEU A 140 -17.76 -6.70 -22.48
N LYS A 141 -17.30 -5.91 -21.51
CA LYS A 141 -17.98 -4.68 -21.09
C LYS A 141 -18.04 -3.63 -22.21
N GLN A 142 -16.98 -3.46 -23.00
CA GLN A 142 -17.01 -2.53 -24.14
C GLN A 142 -18.00 -2.97 -25.22
N ARG A 143 -18.06 -4.28 -25.51
CA ARG A 143 -19.09 -4.85 -26.40
C ARG A 143 -20.49 -4.63 -25.85
N ALA A 144 -20.70 -4.87 -24.56
CA ALA A 144 -21.98 -4.62 -23.90
C ALA A 144 -22.43 -3.15 -24.04
N LYS A 145 -21.50 -2.20 -23.85
CA LYS A 145 -21.76 -0.76 -24.00
C LYS A 145 -22.17 -0.38 -25.42
N ALA A 146 -21.67 -1.08 -26.45
CA ALA A 146 -21.99 -0.82 -27.85
C ALA A 146 -23.46 -1.12 -28.20
N PHE A 147 -24.18 -1.90 -27.39
CA PHE A 147 -25.60 -2.16 -27.59
C PHE A 147 -26.50 -1.05 -27.03
N ARG A 148 -26.00 -0.18 -26.14
CA ARG A 148 -26.81 0.89 -25.52
C ARG A 148 -27.43 1.86 -26.53
N PRO A 149 -26.71 2.34 -27.56
CA PRO A 149 -27.32 3.19 -28.58
C PRO A 149 -28.49 2.53 -29.34
N LEU A 150 -28.47 1.19 -29.48
CA LEU A 150 -29.50 0.43 -30.21
C LEU A 150 -30.84 0.34 -29.46
N LEU A 151 -30.82 0.57 -28.14
CA LEU A 151 -32.02 0.73 -27.34
C LEU A 151 -32.63 2.11 -27.53
N THR A 152 -31.80 3.16 -27.49
CA THR A 152 -32.24 4.55 -27.59
C THR A 152 -32.68 4.97 -28.99
N LEU A 153 -32.01 4.47 -30.04
CA LEU A 153 -32.33 4.77 -31.43
C LEU A 153 -33.37 3.77 -31.91
N HIS A 154 -34.62 3.99 -31.51
CA HIS A 154 -35.77 3.22 -31.98
C HIS A 154 -35.77 3.21 -33.52
N ASN A 155 -35.62 2.02 -34.08
CA ASN A 155 -35.85 1.64 -35.49
C ASN A 155 -34.75 1.94 -36.53
N VAL A 156 -33.88 2.95 -36.34
CA VAL A 156 -32.95 3.33 -37.43
C VAL A 156 -31.72 2.40 -37.56
N LEU A 157 -31.30 1.74 -36.47
CA LEU A 157 -30.08 0.92 -36.43
C LEU A 157 -30.32 -0.57 -36.13
N ARG A 158 -31.58 -1.00 -36.03
CA ARG A 158 -31.93 -2.38 -35.67
C ARG A 158 -31.88 -3.25 -36.93
N THR A 159 -30.77 -3.96 -37.09
CA THR A 159 -30.58 -4.96 -38.15
C THR A 159 -30.53 -6.37 -37.56
N ASP A 160 -30.88 -7.39 -38.35
CA ASP A 160 -30.70 -8.79 -37.94
C ASP A 160 -29.26 -9.10 -37.52
N THR A 161 -28.28 -8.44 -38.15
CA THR A 161 -26.87 -8.59 -37.80
C THR A 161 -26.55 -8.09 -36.40
N SER A 162 -27.12 -6.95 -35.97
CA SER A 162 -26.95 -6.43 -34.61
C SER A 162 -27.63 -7.31 -33.56
N ARG A 163 -28.79 -7.89 -33.90
CA ARG A 163 -29.48 -8.85 -33.03
C ARG A 163 -28.66 -10.12 -32.84
N GLY A 164 -28.13 -10.67 -33.94
CA GLY A 164 -27.24 -11.84 -33.91
C GLY A 164 -26.00 -11.61 -33.05
N LYS A 165 -25.38 -10.42 -33.15
CA LYS A 165 -24.25 -10.02 -32.30
C LYS A 165 -24.63 -9.95 -30.81
N ALA A 166 -25.81 -9.42 -30.49
CA ALA A 166 -26.27 -9.36 -29.10
C ALA A 166 -26.53 -10.76 -28.52
N LEU A 167 -27.17 -11.65 -29.29
CA LEU A 167 -27.36 -13.05 -28.88
C LEU A 167 -26.03 -13.76 -28.65
N SER A 168 -25.10 -13.65 -29.59
CA SER A 168 -23.76 -14.23 -29.45
C SER A 168 -23.02 -13.70 -28.22
N PHE A 169 -23.15 -12.41 -27.93
CA PHE A 169 -22.59 -11.80 -26.71
C PHE A 169 -23.22 -12.37 -25.43
N ILE A 170 -24.55 -12.50 -25.37
CA ILE A 170 -25.25 -13.06 -24.19
C ILE A 170 -24.80 -14.51 -23.96
N THR A 171 -24.77 -15.34 -25.01
CA THR A 171 -24.31 -16.72 -24.94
C THR A 171 -22.85 -16.80 -24.46
N GLU A 172 -21.95 -15.96 -25.00
CA GLU A 172 -20.55 -15.92 -24.57
C GLU A 172 -20.42 -15.55 -23.08
N CYS A 173 -21.21 -14.60 -22.58
CA CYS A 173 -21.21 -14.25 -21.16
C CYS A 173 -21.66 -15.41 -20.26
N MET A 174 -22.55 -16.29 -20.72
CA MET A 174 -22.99 -17.45 -19.95
C MET A 174 -21.92 -18.55 -19.95
N GLU A 175 -21.42 -18.90 -21.13
CA GLU A 175 -20.57 -20.08 -21.31
C GLU A 175 -19.09 -19.83 -20.98
N LYS A 176 -18.59 -18.63 -21.27
CA LYS A 176 -17.15 -18.33 -21.34
C LYS A 176 -16.78 -17.10 -20.51
N PHE A 177 -17.47 -16.86 -19.40
CA PHE A 177 -17.12 -15.74 -18.54
C PHE A 177 -15.70 -15.91 -17.96
N PRO A 178 -14.78 -14.94 -18.13
CA PRO A 178 -13.36 -15.17 -17.81
C PRO A 178 -13.06 -15.38 -16.32
N ILE A 179 -13.84 -14.78 -15.42
CA ILE A 179 -13.59 -14.86 -13.97
C ILE A 179 -14.53 -15.91 -13.37
N ILE A 180 -14.05 -17.15 -13.22
CA ILE A 180 -14.86 -18.31 -12.80
C ILE A 180 -15.70 -18.05 -11.54
N PRO A 181 -15.17 -17.48 -10.44
CA PRO A 181 -15.98 -17.20 -9.24
C PRO A 181 -17.19 -16.28 -9.49
N ARG A 182 -17.21 -15.52 -10.58
CA ARG A 182 -18.30 -14.61 -10.96
C ARG A 182 -19.25 -15.22 -11.97
N GLN A 183 -18.88 -16.31 -12.63
CA GLN A 183 -19.66 -16.90 -13.73
C GLN A 183 -21.07 -17.28 -13.29
N VAL A 184 -21.22 -17.91 -12.12
CA VAL A 184 -22.54 -18.28 -11.56
C VAL A 184 -23.44 -17.06 -11.40
N GLN A 185 -22.90 -15.96 -10.89
CA GLN A 185 -23.67 -14.73 -10.67
C GLN A 185 -24.05 -14.04 -11.99
N VAL A 186 -23.17 -14.10 -13.00
CA VAL A 186 -23.45 -13.62 -14.36
C VAL A 186 -24.56 -14.45 -15.01
N ILE A 187 -24.50 -15.78 -14.93
CA ILE A 187 -25.55 -16.68 -15.45
C ILE A 187 -26.89 -16.37 -14.78
N ALA A 188 -26.92 -16.29 -13.45
CA ALA A 188 -28.14 -15.94 -12.71
C ALA A 188 -28.74 -14.61 -13.18
N THR A 189 -27.91 -13.57 -13.31
CA THR A 189 -28.33 -12.25 -13.78
C THR A 189 -28.91 -12.29 -15.20
N ILE A 190 -28.30 -13.09 -16.09
CA ILE A 190 -28.78 -13.27 -17.47
C ILE A 190 -30.14 -13.99 -17.46
N THR A 191 -30.25 -15.08 -16.72
CA THR A 191 -31.49 -15.85 -16.58
C THR A 191 -32.62 -14.96 -16.05
N ASP A 192 -32.36 -14.14 -15.04
CA ASP A 192 -33.33 -13.19 -14.46
C ASP A 192 -33.72 -12.10 -15.45
N ALA A 193 -32.74 -11.59 -16.21
CA ALA A 193 -32.98 -10.60 -17.25
C ALA A 193 -33.87 -11.16 -18.37
N VAL A 194 -33.58 -12.38 -18.82
CA VAL A 194 -34.34 -13.07 -19.87
C VAL A 194 -35.75 -13.40 -19.39
N ASP A 195 -35.90 -13.95 -18.18
CA ASP A 195 -37.22 -14.26 -17.63
C ASP A 195 -38.10 -13.00 -17.54
N ALA A 196 -37.55 -11.89 -17.02
CA ALA A 196 -38.27 -10.63 -16.90
C ALA A 196 -38.76 -10.05 -18.25
N VAL A 197 -37.99 -10.20 -19.34
CA VAL A 197 -38.45 -9.79 -20.68
C VAL A 197 -39.35 -10.84 -21.34
N PHE A 198 -39.21 -12.12 -20.99
CA PHE A 198 -40.00 -13.22 -21.52
C PHE A 198 -41.44 -13.26 -20.96
N GLN A 199 -41.66 -12.71 -19.76
CA GLN A 199 -43.02 -12.54 -19.21
C GLN A 199 -43.86 -11.50 -19.99
N LYS A 200 -43.21 -10.63 -20.78
CA LYS A 200 -43.83 -9.54 -21.54
C LYS A 200 -44.23 -10.00 -22.96
N SER A 201 -45.52 -10.25 -23.19
CA SER A 201 -46.03 -10.81 -24.45
C SER A 201 -45.82 -9.88 -25.66
N GLU A 202 -45.74 -8.58 -25.44
CA GLU A 202 -45.51 -7.55 -26.46
C GLU A 202 -44.10 -7.61 -27.07
N LEU A 203 -43.15 -8.26 -26.39
CA LEU A 203 -41.76 -8.39 -26.82
C LEU A 203 -41.49 -9.67 -27.64
N PHE A 204 -42.52 -10.44 -28.01
CA PHE A 204 -42.39 -11.65 -28.84
C PHE A 204 -42.38 -11.31 -30.33
N LYS A 205 -41.52 -11.98 -31.13
CA LYS A 205 -41.38 -11.71 -32.57
C LYS A 205 -42.71 -11.77 -33.31
N SER A 206 -43.44 -12.85 -33.09
CA SER A 206 -44.81 -13.01 -33.56
C SER A 206 -45.74 -12.95 -32.36
N PRO A 207 -46.83 -12.15 -32.40
CA PRO A 207 -47.84 -12.21 -31.38
C PRO A 207 -48.37 -13.65 -31.35
N PRO A 208 -48.42 -14.30 -30.18
CA PRO A 208 -48.82 -15.70 -30.11
C PRO A 208 -50.28 -15.85 -30.56
N THR A 209 -50.49 -16.47 -31.72
CA THR A 209 -51.81 -16.62 -32.37
C THR A 209 -52.73 -17.64 -31.67
N LYS A 210 -52.21 -18.40 -30.70
CA LYS A 210 -52.92 -19.29 -29.77
C LYS A 210 -52.25 -19.19 -28.38
N LYS A 211 -52.88 -19.69 -27.30
CA LYS A 211 -52.33 -19.73 -25.93
C LYS A 211 -50.87 -20.24 -25.98
N PHE A 212 -49.91 -19.31 -25.93
CA PHE A 212 -48.48 -19.65 -25.98
C PHE A 212 -48.13 -20.39 -24.71
N ASP A 213 -47.78 -21.66 -24.87
CA ASP A 213 -47.47 -22.53 -23.76
C ASP A 213 -46.06 -22.24 -23.25
N ARG A 214 -45.97 -21.33 -22.26
CA ARG A 214 -44.71 -20.97 -21.61
C ARG A 214 -44.03 -22.15 -20.91
N SER A 215 -44.78 -23.21 -20.58
CA SER A 215 -44.22 -24.40 -19.90
C SER A 215 -43.20 -25.15 -20.78
N LYS A 216 -43.32 -25.04 -22.11
CA LYS A 216 -42.37 -25.63 -23.08
C LYS A 216 -40.99 -24.97 -23.07
N TYR A 217 -40.90 -23.78 -22.51
CA TYR A 217 -39.66 -23.01 -22.44
C TYR A 217 -39.37 -22.72 -20.96
N PRO A 218 -38.83 -23.68 -20.21
CA PRO A 218 -38.51 -23.50 -18.79
C PRO A 218 -37.44 -22.43 -18.59
N ARG A 219 -37.27 -21.94 -17.35
CA ARG A 219 -36.43 -20.76 -17.04
C ARG A 219 -34.97 -20.98 -17.40
N GLU A 220 -34.54 -22.22 -17.32
CA GLU A 220 -33.19 -22.70 -17.58
C GLU A 220 -32.85 -22.65 -19.08
N ASN A 221 -33.86 -22.71 -19.97
CA ASN A 221 -33.69 -22.69 -21.43
C ASN A 221 -33.56 -21.26 -21.97
N VAL A 222 -32.58 -20.52 -21.45
CA VAL A 222 -32.34 -19.11 -21.77
C VAL A 222 -32.17 -18.89 -23.28
N HIS A 223 -31.43 -19.76 -23.97
CA HIS A 223 -31.15 -19.62 -25.40
C HIS A 223 -32.43 -19.70 -26.25
N ASP A 224 -33.28 -20.70 -25.99
CA ASP A 224 -34.54 -20.87 -26.73
C ASP A 224 -35.49 -19.70 -26.49
N ARG A 225 -35.59 -19.25 -25.23
CA ARG A 225 -36.37 -18.07 -24.86
C ARG A 225 -35.92 -16.83 -25.63
N LEU A 226 -34.62 -16.57 -25.71
CA LEU A 226 -34.06 -15.44 -26.46
C LEU A 226 -34.37 -15.49 -27.97
N GLN A 227 -34.50 -16.68 -28.56
CA GLN A 227 -34.81 -16.80 -29.99
C GLN A 227 -36.24 -16.38 -30.33
N LEU A 228 -37.17 -16.48 -29.38
CA LEU A 228 -38.57 -16.09 -29.54
C LEU A 228 -38.81 -14.58 -29.35
N LEU A 229 -37.85 -13.89 -28.74
CA LEU A 229 -37.93 -12.47 -28.40
C LEU A 229 -37.52 -11.55 -29.57
N ARG A 230 -38.20 -10.39 -29.63
CA ARG A 230 -37.86 -9.25 -30.48
C ARG A 230 -36.52 -8.65 -30.08
N ASP A 231 -35.93 -7.92 -31.01
CA ASP A 231 -34.65 -7.24 -30.87
C ASP A 231 -34.58 -6.37 -29.62
N GLU A 232 -35.65 -5.63 -29.33
CA GLU A 232 -35.75 -4.75 -28.16
C GLU A 232 -35.57 -5.49 -26.84
N ALA A 233 -36.18 -6.66 -26.69
CA ALA A 233 -36.01 -7.51 -25.52
C ALA A 233 -34.56 -8.02 -25.42
N VAL A 234 -33.98 -8.47 -26.53
CA VAL A 234 -32.58 -8.96 -26.57
C VAL A 234 -31.61 -7.86 -26.17
N TYR A 235 -31.78 -6.63 -26.70
CA TYR A 235 -30.94 -5.50 -26.32
C TYR A 235 -31.16 -5.08 -24.86
N THR A 236 -32.39 -5.18 -24.35
CA THR A 236 -32.69 -4.92 -22.92
C THR A 236 -31.93 -5.88 -22.01
N VAL A 237 -31.85 -7.17 -22.39
CA VAL A 237 -31.02 -8.16 -21.68
C VAL A 237 -29.54 -7.77 -21.76
N ALA A 238 -29.03 -7.43 -22.95
CA ALA A 238 -27.63 -7.02 -23.12
C ALA A 238 -27.26 -5.78 -22.30
N GLU A 239 -28.18 -4.82 -22.17
CA GLU A 239 -28.01 -3.64 -21.32
C GLU A 239 -27.97 -4.00 -19.82
N ARG A 240 -28.86 -4.88 -19.35
CA ARG A 240 -28.81 -5.38 -17.97
C ARG A 240 -27.46 -6.05 -17.66
N ILE A 241 -26.94 -6.85 -18.59
CA ILE A 241 -25.60 -7.43 -18.48
C ILE A 241 -24.54 -6.32 -18.40
N SER A 242 -24.62 -5.28 -19.24
CA SER A 242 -23.70 -4.14 -19.20
C SER A 242 -23.66 -3.46 -17.83
N PHE A 243 -24.83 -3.21 -17.21
CA PHE A 243 -24.92 -2.65 -15.86
C PHE A 243 -24.28 -3.57 -14.83
N TYR A 244 -24.57 -4.87 -14.90
CA TYR A 244 -24.01 -5.86 -13.98
C TYR A 244 -22.48 -5.98 -14.10
N LEU A 245 -21.93 -6.02 -15.32
CA LEU A 245 -20.49 -6.01 -15.56
C LEU A 245 -19.82 -4.73 -15.02
N CYS A 246 -20.51 -3.59 -15.02
CA CYS A 246 -20.02 -2.38 -14.35
C CYS A 246 -19.98 -2.55 -12.83
N GLY A 247 -20.97 -3.25 -12.24
CA GLY A 247 -20.97 -3.63 -10.83
C GLY A 247 -19.78 -4.52 -10.46
N ILE A 248 -19.54 -5.59 -11.23
CA ILE A 248 -18.37 -6.47 -11.06
C ILE A 248 -17.09 -5.63 -11.10
N LYS A 249 -16.92 -4.73 -12.09
CA LYS A 249 -15.73 -3.87 -12.16
C LYS A 249 -15.50 -3.07 -10.88
N ARG A 250 -16.57 -2.52 -10.26
CA ARG A 250 -16.45 -1.76 -9.01
C ARG A 250 -16.01 -2.67 -7.87
N GLN A 251 -16.69 -3.80 -7.69
CA GLN A 251 -16.33 -4.79 -6.65
C GLN A 251 -14.88 -5.26 -6.80
N GLU A 252 -14.43 -5.58 -8.01
CA GLU A 252 -13.05 -5.98 -8.28
C GLU A 252 -12.05 -4.84 -8.00
N LYS A 253 -12.46 -3.58 -8.18
CA LYS A 253 -11.64 -2.42 -7.79
C LYS A 253 -11.48 -2.37 -6.26
N ASP A 254 -12.55 -2.66 -5.52
CA ASP A 254 -12.55 -2.66 -4.05
C ASP A 254 -11.73 -3.82 -3.49
N PHE A 255 -11.79 -5.00 -4.11
CA PHE A 255 -10.92 -6.13 -3.74
C PHE A 255 -9.45 -5.81 -3.98
N ALA A 256 -9.11 -5.09 -5.05
CA ALA A 256 -7.74 -4.65 -5.31
C ALA A 256 -7.19 -3.65 -4.27
N LEU A 257 -8.04 -3.03 -3.43
CA LEU A 257 -7.55 -2.21 -2.31
C LEU A 257 -6.95 -3.06 -1.19
N LYS A 258 -7.37 -4.33 -1.09
CA LYS A 258 -6.97 -5.27 -0.03
C LYS A 258 -5.96 -6.31 -0.51
N ASP A 259 -5.90 -6.54 -1.81
CA ASP A 259 -5.11 -7.61 -2.44
C ASP A 259 -4.15 -7.01 -3.48
N ALA A 260 -2.86 -7.06 -3.18
CA ALA A 260 -1.80 -6.54 -4.03
C ALA A 260 -1.70 -7.27 -5.38
N THR A 261 -1.99 -8.58 -5.41
CA THR A 261 -1.98 -9.37 -6.66
C THR A 261 -3.12 -8.94 -7.57
N LYS A 262 -4.32 -8.73 -7.02
CA LYS A 262 -5.45 -8.18 -7.79
C LYS A 262 -5.19 -6.75 -8.27
N ALA A 263 -4.53 -5.91 -7.46
CA ALA A 263 -4.12 -4.59 -7.89
C ALA A 263 -3.13 -4.66 -9.07
N ALA A 264 -2.11 -5.51 -8.96
CA ALA A 264 -1.13 -5.75 -10.01
C ALA A 264 -1.77 -6.31 -11.29
N ALA A 265 -2.74 -7.22 -11.16
CA ALA A 265 -3.52 -7.74 -12.28
C ALA A 265 -4.35 -6.66 -13.00
N GLN A 266 -4.69 -5.57 -12.30
CA GLN A 266 -5.32 -4.38 -12.85
C GLN A 266 -4.31 -3.31 -13.29
N ARG A 267 -3.01 -3.61 -13.30
CA ARG A 267 -1.88 -2.71 -13.60
C ARG A 267 -1.84 -1.48 -12.66
N ARG A 268 -2.10 -1.71 -11.37
CA ARG A 268 -2.14 -0.68 -10.32
C ARG A 268 -1.29 -1.08 -9.12
N ILE A 269 -0.69 -0.10 -8.46
CA ILE A 269 -0.05 -0.23 -7.15
C ILE A 269 -0.71 0.77 -6.22
N ILE A 270 -1.19 0.32 -5.06
CA ILE A 270 -2.01 1.12 -4.15
C ILE A 270 -1.20 1.51 -2.91
N LEU A 271 -1.00 2.82 -2.68
CA LEU A 271 -0.12 3.39 -1.67
C LEU A 271 -0.89 4.36 -0.75
N HIS A 272 -1.83 3.84 0.06
CA HIS A 272 -2.73 4.63 0.91
C HIS A 272 -2.03 5.58 1.90
N LYS A 273 -0.87 5.16 2.43
CA LYS A 273 -0.15 5.87 3.50
C LYS A 273 0.90 6.86 3.00
N MET A 274 1.14 6.90 1.69
CA MET A 274 2.27 7.65 1.13
C MET A 274 1.79 8.94 0.49
N GLY A 275 2.49 10.04 0.82
CA GLY A 275 2.23 11.35 0.24
C GLY A 275 2.65 11.43 -1.25
N PRO A 276 2.00 12.30 -2.05
CA PRO A 276 2.38 12.53 -3.44
C PRO A 276 3.85 12.88 -3.64
N GLU A 277 4.39 13.77 -2.79
CA GLU A 277 5.80 14.22 -2.84
C GLU A 277 6.79 13.06 -2.70
N THR A 278 6.50 12.11 -1.80
CA THR A 278 7.32 10.91 -1.58
C THR A 278 7.30 9.98 -2.79
N VAL A 279 6.12 9.78 -3.38
CA VAL A 279 5.98 8.96 -4.59
C VAL A 279 6.70 9.62 -5.75
N GLU A 280 6.57 10.94 -5.92
CA GLU A 280 7.27 11.69 -6.95
C GLU A 280 8.79 11.58 -6.83
N ALA A 281 9.34 11.72 -5.62
CA ALA A 281 10.78 11.57 -5.37
C ALA A 281 11.29 10.18 -5.76
N VAL A 282 10.57 9.11 -5.38
CA VAL A 282 10.89 7.74 -5.79
C VAL A 282 10.79 7.57 -7.31
N MET A 283 9.75 8.11 -7.95
CA MET A 283 9.61 8.02 -9.40
C MET A 283 10.76 8.74 -10.12
N ARG A 284 11.14 9.94 -9.68
CA ARG A 284 12.29 10.66 -10.23
C ARG A 284 13.58 9.84 -10.13
N TRP A 285 13.81 9.19 -8.98
CA TRP A 285 14.95 8.30 -8.79
C TRP A 285 14.91 7.08 -9.72
N VAL A 286 13.76 6.43 -9.87
CA VAL A 286 13.55 5.30 -10.79
C VAL A 286 13.87 5.70 -12.24
N TYR A 287 13.59 6.95 -12.62
CA TYR A 287 13.97 7.52 -13.92
C TYR A 287 15.41 8.07 -13.99
N GLY A 288 16.25 7.79 -12.99
CA GLY A 288 17.66 8.16 -12.99
C GLY A 288 17.96 9.63 -12.68
N LYS A 289 17.00 10.40 -12.14
CA LYS A 289 17.17 11.84 -11.85
C LYS A 289 17.81 12.14 -10.47
N GLY A 290 18.43 11.14 -9.84
CA GLY A 290 18.97 11.24 -8.48
C GLY A 290 17.89 11.29 -7.40
N LEU A 291 18.32 11.09 -6.15
CA LEU A 291 17.47 11.18 -4.97
C LEU A 291 17.32 12.63 -4.53
N THR A 292 16.08 13.10 -4.41
CA THR A 292 15.76 14.46 -3.94
C THR A 292 14.76 14.40 -2.80
N PHE A 293 14.99 15.16 -1.73
CA PHE A 293 14.08 15.32 -0.61
C PHE A 293 14.24 16.71 0.00
N ASN A 294 13.22 17.17 0.70
CA ASN A 294 13.13 18.52 1.30
C ASN A 294 13.30 18.50 2.83
N SER A 295 13.27 17.32 3.45
CA SER A 295 13.40 17.16 4.90
C SER A 295 13.83 15.74 5.27
N VAL A 296 14.30 15.55 6.50
CA VAL A 296 14.61 14.22 7.05
C VAL A 296 13.37 13.33 7.12
N LYS A 297 12.21 13.88 7.49
CA LYS A 297 10.92 13.16 7.47
C LYS A 297 10.58 12.66 6.07
N HIS A 298 10.85 13.49 5.04
CA HIS A 298 10.64 13.09 3.67
C HIS A 298 11.63 11.98 3.25
N ALA A 299 12.91 12.07 3.59
CA ALA A 299 13.89 11.00 3.33
C ALA A 299 13.49 9.67 4.00
N LEU A 300 13.00 9.71 5.24
CA LEU A 300 12.47 8.53 5.94
C LEU A 300 11.21 7.97 5.27
N SER A 301 10.33 8.84 4.78
CA SER A 301 9.14 8.43 4.02
C SER A 301 9.50 7.78 2.69
N ILE A 302 10.52 8.32 1.99
CA ILE A 302 11.07 7.74 0.75
C ILE A 302 11.65 6.35 1.05
N HIS A 303 12.43 6.22 2.12
CA HIS A 303 12.93 4.92 2.58
C HIS A 303 11.79 3.93 2.83
N ALA A 304 10.75 4.31 3.59
CA ALA A 304 9.61 3.45 3.88
C ALA A 304 8.87 3.01 2.60
N LEU A 305 8.72 3.93 1.63
CA LEU A 305 8.15 3.60 0.32
C LEU A 305 9.07 2.67 -0.48
N ALA A 306 10.38 2.90 -0.48
CA ALA A 306 11.35 2.04 -1.14
C ALA A 306 11.31 0.61 -0.59
N CYS A 307 11.25 0.45 0.73
CA CYS A 307 11.05 -0.87 1.36
C CYS A 307 9.70 -1.50 0.96
N THR A 308 8.61 -0.72 0.96
CA THR A 308 7.27 -1.20 0.58
C THR A 308 7.24 -1.70 -0.86
N LEU A 309 7.94 -1.01 -1.76
CA LEU A 309 8.06 -1.39 -3.16
C LEU A 309 9.13 -2.45 -3.40
N GLY A 310 9.99 -2.77 -2.44
CA GLY A 310 11.11 -3.70 -2.61
C GLY A 310 12.28 -3.13 -3.43
N ILE A 311 12.45 -1.80 -3.44
CA ILE A 311 13.58 -1.12 -4.11
C ILE A 311 14.74 -1.02 -3.12
N THR A 312 15.49 -2.12 -2.97
CA THR A 312 16.53 -2.27 -1.95
C THR A 312 17.65 -1.25 -2.06
N ARG A 313 18.10 -0.94 -3.28
CA ARG A 313 19.16 0.04 -3.53
C ARG A 313 18.77 1.44 -3.05
N LEU A 314 17.56 1.91 -3.38
CA LEU A 314 17.09 3.22 -2.93
C LEU A 314 16.95 3.27 -1.40
N ALA A 315 16.43 2.20 -0.78
CA ALA A 315 16.35 2.13 0.66
C ALA A 315 17.74 2.24 1.32
N ALA A 316 18.75 1.56 0.77
CA ALA A 316 20.13 1.65 1.23
C ALA A 316 20.71 3.06 1.06
N GLU A 317 20.53 3.69 -0.12
CA GLU A 317 20.98 5.06 -0.38
C GLU A 317 20.36 6.06 0.62
N CYS A 318 19.07 5.94 0.94
CA CYS A 318 18.44 6.78 1.96
C CYS A 318 19.06 6.59 3.35
N MET A 319 19.34 5.34 3.75
CA MET A 319 19.93 5.04 5.06
C MET A 319 21.38 5.50 5.17
N GLU A 320 22.16 5.37 4.10
CA GLU A 320 23.54 5.84 4.03
C GLU A 320 23.58 7.36 4.21
N LEU A 321 22.74 8.09 3.47
CA LEU A 321 22.67 9.55 3.57
C LEU A 321 22.30 10.03 4.98
N LEU A 322 21.26 9.42 5.57
CA LEU A 322 20.79 9.79 6.90
C LEU A 322 21.80 9.44 7.99
N SER A 323 22.42 8.25 7.94
CA SER A 323 23.42 7.85 8.93
C SER A 323 24.70 8.67 8.82
N ALA A 324 25.21 8.91 7.60
CA ALA A 324 26.39 9.74 7.37
C ALA A 324 26.18 11.19 7.86
N ALA A 325 25.03 11.79 7.55
CA ALA A 325 24.69 13.13 8.02
C ALA A 325 24.62 13.19 9.55
N THR A 326 23.96 12.21 10.17
CA THR A 326 23.80 12.14 11.62
C THR A 326 25.15 11.98 12.32
N ILE A 327 26.01 11.06 11.86
CA ILE A 327 27.37 10.87 12.40
C ILE A 327 28.20 12.14 12.27
N ARG A 328 28.16 12.78 11.10
CA ARG A 328 28.89 14.03 10.85
C ARG A 328 28.47 15.11 11.84
N ILE A 329 27.17 15.30 12.05
CA ILE A 329 26.66 16.32 12.97
C ILE A 329 27.03 15.99 14.41
N ILE A 330 26.86 14.74 14.86
CA ILE A 330 27.24 14.31 16.22
C ILE A 330 28.74 14.56 16.48
N ASN A 331 29.60 14.22 15.52
CA ASN A 331 31.03 14.44 15.66
C ASN A 331 31.40 15.93 15.68
N GLN A 332 30.75 16.73 14.83
CA GLN A 332 30.95 18.18 14.79
C GLN A 332 30.52 18.83 16.11
N THR A 333 29.34 18.50 16.63
CA THR A 333 28.86 19.06 17.91
C THR A 333 29.72 18.61 19.07
N LYS A 334 30.22 17.38 19.03
CA LYS A 334 31.19 16.88 20.01
C LYS A 334 32.51 17.67 19.98
N SER A 335 33.02 18.02 18.79
CA SER A 335 34.21 18.88 18.69
C SER A 335 33.95 20.31 19.17
N ASP A 336 32.72 20.78 19.09
CA ASP A 336 32.30 22.10 19.57
C ASP A 336 31.98 22.12 21.08
N GLY A 337 32.15 20.98 21.78
CA GLY A 337 31.89 20.85 23.21
C GLY A 337 30.40 20.82 23.59
N ILE A 338 29.51 20.64 22.60
CA ILE A 338 28.06 20.53 22.80
C ILE A 338 27.72 19.07 23.09
N THR A 339 27.02 18.81 24.19
CA THR A 339 26.64 17.44 24.55
C THR A 339 25.54 16.91 23.63
N LEU A 340 25.44 15.59 23.48
CA LEU A 340 24.36 14.97 22.70
C LEU A 340 22.98 15.29 23.30
N ARG A 341 22.91 15.43 24.64
CA ARG A 341 21.69 15.85 25.32
C ARG A 341 21.29 17.26 24.90
N ASP A 342 22.20 18.23 24.97
CA ASP A 342 21.93 19.62 24.55
C ASP A 342 21.48 19.66 23.09
N LEU A 343 22.12 18.84 22.25
CA LEU A 343 21.76 18.72 20.85
C LEU A 343 20.31 18.23 20.67
N LEU A 344 19.88 17.24 21.44
CA LEU A 344 18.53 16.69 21.36
C LEU A 344 17.50 17.59 22.04
N SER A 345 17.83 18.24 23.16
CA SER A 345 16.96 19.16 23.89
C SER A 345 16.70 20.46 23.13
N ASN A 346 17.73 21.05 22.51
CA ASN A 346 17.59 22.30 21.75
C ASN A 346 16.78 22.12 20.47
N ASN A 347 16.77 20.91 19.89
CA ASN A 347 15.98 20.58 18.72
C ASN A 347 14.48 20.35 19.00
N ILE A 348 14.07 20.27 20.27
CA ILE A 348 12.67 20.04 20.66
C ILE A 348 11.90 21.36 20.82
N CYS A 349 12.58 22.48 21.10
CA CYS A 349 11.89 23.64 21.68
C CYS A 349 11.31 24.68 20.72
N GLU A 350 11.79 24.92 19.50
CA GLU A 350 11.11 25.91 18.64
C GLU A 350 10.98 25.53 17.16
N PRO A 351 9.76 25.49 16.61
CA PRO A 351 9.55 25.71 15.19
C PRO A 351 9.80 27.20 14.95
N GLU A 352 11.06 27.61 14.86
CA GLU A 352 11.36 28.95 14.35
C GLU A 352 10.62 29.10 13.03
N GLU A 353 9.62 29.99 13.01
CA GLU A 353 8.93 30.41 11.82
C GLU A 353 10.00 30.98 10.89
N GLU A 354 10.39 30.17 9.91
CA GLU A 354 11.40 30.46 8.91
C GLU A 354 11.03 31.76 8.19
N THR A 355 11.56 32.88 8.68
CA THR A 355 11.53 34.17 8.00
C THR A 355 12.53 34.13 6.84
N SER A 356 12.12 33.43 5.78
CA SER A 356 12.22 33.88 4.39
C SER A 356 13.48 34.66 3.99
N THR A 357 14.66 34.04 4.04
CA THR A 357 15.82 34.50 3.25
C THR A 357 16.54 33.38 2.51
N ASN A 358 15.88 32.85 1.47
CA ASN A 358 16.43 32.58 0.13
C ASN A 358 17.71 31.74 -0.07
N ARG A 359 18.05 30.80 0.80
CA ARG A 359 18.90 29.66 0.39
C ARG A 359 18.33 28.40 1.01
N ASP A 360 17.87 27.46 0.17
CA ASP A 360 17.60 26.09 0.61
C ASP A 360 18.92 25.53 1.18
N PRO A 361 19.09 25.49 2.51
CA PRO A 361 20.25 24.84 3.09
C PRO A 361 20.10 23.36 2.73
N ASP A 362 21.21 22.69 2.43
CA ASP A 362 21.20 21.23 2.31
C ASP A 362 20.46 20.63 3.53
N PRO A 363 19.32 19.92 3.33
CA PRO A 363 18.49 19.45 4.43
C PRO A 363 19.23 18.49 5.37
N LEU A 364 20.36 17.91 4.92
CA LEU A 364 21.23 17.06 5.72
C LEU A 364 22.31 17.81 6.52
N SER A 365 22.47 19.11 6.31
CA SER A 365 23.42 19.93 7.05
C SER A 365 22.82 20.56 8.31
N ASN A 366 21.50 20.43 8.51
CA ASN A 366 20.80 20.99 9.66
C ASN A 366 20.97 20.11 10.91
N VAL A 367 21.30 20.72 12.05
CA VAL A 367 21.36 20.08 13.37
C VAL A 367 20.07 19.31 13.73
N ARG A 368 18.91 19.73 13.22
CA ARG A 368 17.62 19.05 13.38
C ARG A 368 17.61 17.60 12.86
N VAL A 369 18.55 17.22 12.00
CA VAL A 369 18.66 15.85 11.48
C VAL A 369 18.81 14.83 12.60
N VAL A 370 19.65 15.12 13.60
CA VAL A 370 19.91 14.19 14.71
C VAL A 370 18.64 13.98 15.53
N GLY A 371 17.94 15.06 15.89
CA GLY A 371 16.68 14.99 16.63
C GLY A 371 15.60 14.18 15.91
N GLU A 372 15.41 14.40 14.60
CA GLU A 372 14.41 13.68 13.81
C GLU A 372 14.77 12.19 13.62
N VAL A 373 16.05 11.86 13.42
CA VAL A 373 16.50 10.46 13.33
C VAL A 373 16.31 9.73 14.67
N PHE A 374 16.66 10.37 15.79
CA PHE A 374 16.45 9.80 17.12
C PHE A 374 14.97 9.61 17.39
N LYS A 375 14.15 10.65 17.16
CA LYS A 375 12.70 10.58 17.33
C LYS A 375 12.09 9.44 16.52
N TYR A 376 12.43 9.34 15.23
CA TYR A 376 11.94 8.26 14.38
C TYR A 376 12.36 6.89 14.90
N THR A 377 13.65 6.70 15.19
CA THR A 377 14.22 5.41 15.58
C THR A 377 13.65 4.91 16.92
N LEU A 378 13.42 5.82 17.87
CA LEU A 378 12.87 5.50 19.18
C LEU A 378 11.38 5.16 19.12
N HIS A 379 10.59 5.84 18.28
CA HIS A 379 9.13 5.63 18.22
C HIS A 379 8.69 4.53 17.26
N GLU A 380 9.50 4.22 16.24
CA GLU A 380 9.14 3.22 15.24
C GLU A 380 9.19 1.80 15.85
N LYS A 381 8.18 0.97 15.56
CA LYS A 381 8.12 -0.40 16.10
C LYS A 381 9.26 -1.29 15.58
N LYS A 382 9.71 -1.02 14.35
CA LYS A 382 10.79 -1.75 13.67
C LYS A 382 11.70 -0.75 12.95
N PRO A 383 12.57 -0.03 13.68
CA PRO A 383 13.44 0.95 13.07
C PRO A 383 14.48 0.25 12.16
N PRO A 384 15.00 0.94 11.13
CA PRO A 384 16.09 0.42 10.31
C PRO A 384 17.31 0.09 11.18
N ALA A 385 17.88 -1.10 11.01
CA ALA A 385 18.97 -1.59 11.85
C ALA A 385 20.19 -0.64 11.91
N VAL A 386 20.48 0.05 10.80
CA VAL A 386 21.57 1.03 10.73
C VAL A 386 21.32 2.23 11.66
N LEU A 387 20.11 2.79 11.63
CA LEU A 387 19.75 3.91 12.50
C LEU A 387 19.62 3.46 13.96
N GLN A 388 19.09 2.25 14.19
CA GLN A 388 19.02 1.65 15.51
C GLN A 388 20.40 1.50 16.15
N ALA A 389 21.37 0.95 15.42
CA ALA A 389 22.75 0.81 15.88
C ALA A 389 23.38 2.19 16.15
N LEU A 390 23.20 3.14 15.22
CA LEU A 390 23.69 4.51 15.37
C LEU A 390 23.17 5.17 16.64
N VAL A 391 21.87 5.12 16.89
CA VAL A 391 21.25 5.74 18.08
C VAL A 391 21.72 5.05 19.36
N VAL A 392 21.78 3.71 19.36
CA VAL A 392 22.30 2.94 20.51
C VAL A 392 23.75 3.32 20.81
N ASP A 393 24.59 3.41 19.78
CA ASP A 393 25.99 3.76 19.95
C ASP A 393 26.14 5.20 20.43
N ALA A 394 25.45 6.15 19.80
CA ALA A 394 25.50 7.55 20.18
C ALA A 394 25.04 7.80 21.63
N VAL A 395 23.96 7.16 22.08
CA VAL A 395 23.49 7.28 23.48
C VAL A 395 24.53 6.69 24.43
N ALA A 396 25.06 5.51 24.15
CA ALA A 396 26.01 4.89 25.05
C ALA A 396 27.43 5.51 24.99
N ASP A 397 27.80 6.20 23.90
CA ASP A 397 29.02 7.04 23.80
C ASP A 397 28.89 8.39 24.52
N SER A 398 27.66 8.84 24.82
CA SER A 398 27.44 10.14 25.45
C SER A 398 27.79 10.19 26.93
N GLU A 399 27.78 9.03 27.61
CA GLU A 399 27.96 8.89 29.06
C GLU A 399 27.01 9.78 29.90
N ASP A 400 25.90 10.26 29.32
CA ASP A 400 24.92 11.13 29.98
C ASP A 400 23.77 10.29 30.58
N GLU A 401 23.70 10.23 31.90
CA GLU A 401 22.71 9.44 32.64
C GLU A 401 21.27 9.93 32.42
N ASP A 402 21.07 11.24 32.24
CA ASP A 402 19.75 11.82 32.01
C ASP A 402 19.26 11.49 30.60
N LEU A 403 20.14 11.61 29.60
CA LEU A 403 19.84 11.20 28.23
C LEU A 403 19.54 9.70 28.14
N LEU A 404 20.32 8.88 28.85
CA LEU A 404 20.11 7.44 28.92
C LEU A 404 18.73 7.13 29.51
N SER A 405 18.39 7.73 30.65
CA SER A 405 17.10 7.54 31.32
C SER A 405 15.91 7.94 30.43
N GLN A 406 15.97 9.12 29.81
CA GLN A 406 14.94 9.59 28.88
C GLN A 406 14.80 8.68 27.66
N SER A 407 15.92 8.21 27.11
CA SER A 407 15.92 7.33 25.94
C SER A 407 15.33 5.96 26.25
N MET A 408 15.60 5.42 27.44
CA MET A 408 15.09 4.11 27.87
C MET A 408 13.57 4.06 27.96
N GLU A 409 12.91 5.16 28.33
CA GLU A 409 11.44 5.24 28.39
C GLU A 409 10.78 5.12 27.01
N LEU A 410 11.49 5.51 25.95
CA LEU A 410 10.98 5.50 24.57
C LEU A 410 11.38 4.24 23.79
N MET A 411 12.41 3.52 24.23
CA MET A 411 12.94 2.36 23.51
C MET A 411 12.06 1.10 23.67
N ASN A 412 11.95 0.32 22.60
CA ASN A 412 11.44 -1.05 22.69
C ASN A 412 12.45 -1.99 23.38
N SER A 413 11.99 -3.15 23.84
CA SER A 413 12.82 -4.13 24.58
C SER A 413 14.05 -4.61 23.81
N GLU A 414 13.96 -4.73 22.49
CA GLU A 414 15.11 -5.11 21.65
C GLU A 414 16.19 -4.04 21.66
N MET A 415 15.80 -2.77 21.49
CA MET A 415 16.71 -1.62 21.57
C MET A 415 17.37 -1.51 22.94
N LEU A 416 16.59 -1.67 24.02
CA LEU A 416 17.10 -1.67 25.39
C LEU A 416 18.18 -2.74 25.59
N GLY A 417 17.95 -3.95 25.09
CA GLY A 417 18.95 -5.02 25.15
C GLY A 417 20.25 -4.67 24.41
N LYS A 418 20.14 -4.07 23.21
CA LYS A 418 21.32 -3.60 22.46
C LYS A 418 22.04 -2.46 23.18
N LEU A 419 21.31 -1.54 23.78
CA LEU A 419 21.86 -0.43 24.56
C LEU A 419 22.63 -0.92 25.78
N ALA A 420 22.05 -1.83 26.57
CA ALA A 420 22.71 -2.43 27.73
C ALA A 420 24.02 -3.14 27.34
N MET A 421 24.02 -3.87 26.22
CA MET A 421 25.24 -4.50 25.72
C MET A 421 26.29 -3.48 25.30
N ALA A 422 25.87 -2.38 24.66
CA ALA A 422 26.76 -1.32 24.21
C ALA A 422 27.38 -0.54 25.40
N THR A 423 26.59 -0.21 26.42
CA THR A 423 27.08 0.45 27.64
C THR A 423 28.04 -0.44 28.43
N MET A 424 27.70 -1.72 28.65
CA MET A 424 28.59 -2.68 29.32
C MET A 424 29.92 -2.84 28.59
N ARG A 425 29.89 -2.88 27.24
CA ARG A 425 31.10 -2.99 26.43
C ARG A 425 32.02 -1.77 26.62
N ARG A 426 31.45 -0.55 26.62
CA ARG A 426 32.20 0.69 26.88
C ARG A 426 32.77 0.70 28.29
N ALA A 427 31.98 0.40 29.31
CA ALA A 427 32.45 0.33 30.70
C ALA A 427 33.64 -0.62 30.87
N ASN A 428 33.60 -1.79 30.21
CA ASN A 428 34.72 -2.74 30.20
C ASN A 428 35.97 -2.17 29.51
N LEU A 429 35.80 -1.43 28.40
CA LEU A 429 36.91 -0.76 27.72
C LEU A 429 37.56 0.33 28.58
N HIS A 430 36.76 1.15 29.28
CA HIS A 430 37.28 2.16 30.21
C HIS A 430 38.04 1.53 31.38
N SER A 431 37.53 0.44 31.95
CA SER A 431 38.22 -0.32 33.01
C SER A 431 39.57 -0.87 32.55
N LEU A 432 39.66 -1.37 31.31
CA LEU A 432 40.91 -1.85 30.72
C LEU A 432 41.89 -0.69 30.42
N ALA A 433 41.39 0.44 29.92
CA ALA A 433 42.20 1.63 29.67
C ALA A 433 42.78 2.22 30.98
N ALA A 434 42.00 2.25 32.05
CA ALA A 434 42.45 2.69 33.37
C ALA A 434 43.55 1.77 33.95
N ARG A 435 43.40 0.44 33.78
CA ARG A 435 44.42 -0.53 34.22
C ARG A 435 45.73 -0.40 33.44
N THR A 436 45.67 -0.13 32.14
CA THR A 436 46.90 0.02 31.33
C THR A 436 47.66 1.30 31.63
N HIS A 437 46.96 2.41 31.96
CA HIS A 437 47.61 3.67 32.35
C HIS A 437 48.12 3.66 33.80
N GLY A 438 47.55 2.83 34.68
CA GLY A 438 47.96 2.70 36.08
C GLY A 438 49.28 1.94 36.34
N TYR A 439 49.84 1.24 35.35
CA TYR A 439 51.08 0.46 35.49
C TYR A 439 52.36 1.16 34.97
N GLY A 440 52.28 2.46 34.64
CA GLY A 440 53.31 3.19 33.90
C GLY A 440 54.14 4.23 34.66
N GLN A 441 54.06 4.33 36.00
CA GLN A 441 55.09 5.05 36.76
C GLN A 441 55.97 4.03 37.49
N PRO A 442 57.16 3.69 36.96
CA PRO A 442 58.20 3.11 37.80
C PRO A 442 58.56 4.19 38.82
N LEU A 443 58.11 4.01 40.05
CA LEU A 443 58.65 4.67 41.23
C LEU A 443 60.14 4.31 41.31
N LEU A 444 60.97 5.08 40.62
CA LEU A 444 62.39 5.14 40.90
C LEU A 444 62.55 5.84 42.26
N HIS A 445 62.88 5.00 43.25
CA HIS A 445 63.53 5.32 44.51
C HIS A 445 62.81 6.30 45.46
N SER A 446 62.42 5.77 46.62
CA SER A 446 63.05 6.23 47.86
C SER A 446 62.91 5.15 48.94
N ASP A 447 64.05 4.58 49.31
CA ASP A 447 64.19 3.74 50.48
C ASP A 447 63.78 4.52 51.74
N ALA A 448 62.78 4.03 52.49
CA ALA A 448 62.64 4.27 53.92
C ALA A 448 61.65 3.29 54.57
N SER A 449 62.08 2.82 55.74
CA SER A 449 61.61 1.69 56.56
C SER A 449 60.15 1.69 57.05
N PRO A 450 59.64 0.52 57.53
CA PRO A 450 58.23 0.29 57.81
C PRO A 450 57.87 0.52 59.28
N SER A 451 56.63 0.92 59.56
CA SER A 451 55.89 0.56 60.79
C SER A 451 54.43 1.02 60.74
N ALA A 452 53.57 0.24 61.40
CA ALA A 452 52.20 0.52 61.85
C ALA A 452 51.03 0.11 60.95
N SER A 453 50.67 -1.17 61.07
CA SER A 453 49.35 -1.68 61.50
C SER A 453 48.17 -0.68 61.52
N ILE A 454 47.24 -0.80 60.57
CA ILE A 454 45.85 -0.36 60.72
C ILE A 454 44.92 -1.41 60.08
N LYS A 455 43.92 -1.82 60.85
CA LYS A 455 42.89 -2.83 60.54
C LYS A 455 41.95 -2.34 59.44
N SER A 456 41.63 -3.21 58.46
CA SER A 456 40.60 -2.95 57.45
C SER A 456 39.25 -3.50 57.91
N ASP A 457 38.28 -2.62 58.11
CA ASP A 457 36.85 -2.97 58.13
C ASP A 457 36.37 -3.14 56.68
N MET A 458 35.99 -4.38 56.33
CA MET A 458 35.29 -4.69 55.10
C MET A 458 33.79 -4.48 55.32
N SER A 459 33.21 -3.48 54.66
CA SER A 459 31.76 -3.37 54.48
C SER A 459 31.38 -3.83 53.07
N ASP A 460 30.88 -5.06 52.98
CA ASP A 460 30.21 -5.63 51.82
C ASP A 460 28.91 -4.87 51.53
N THR A 461 28.85 -4.14 50.42
CA THR A 461 27.58 -3.67 49.86
C THR A 461 27.13 -4.62 48.76
N LYS A 462 26.27 -5.55 49.18
CA LYS A 462 25.60 -6.55 48.35
C LYS A 462 24.38 -5.90 47.70
N TYR A 463 24.47 -5.58 46.40
CA TYR A 463 23.30 -5.20 45.59
C TYR A 463 22.42 -6.43 45.34
N ASP A 464 21.22 -6.44 45.91
CA ASP A 464 20.20 -7.48 45.76
C ASP A 464 19.18 -7.06 44.68
N TRP A 465 19.25 -7.70 43.51
CA TRP A 465 18.29 -7.54 42.43
C TRP A 465 17.33 -8.75 42.44
N LYS A 466 16.36 -8.78 43.36
CA LYS A 466 15.30 -9.78 43.31
C LYS A 466 13.92 -9.15 43.33
N SER A 467 13.30 -9.25 42.15
CA SER A 467 11.89 -9.57 41.91
C SER A 467 10.90 -9.32 43.04
N LYS A 468 10.02 -8.34 42.81
CA LYS A 468 8.64 -8.40 43.32
C LYS A 468 7.68 -8.50 42.15
N ASN A 469 7.41 -9.74 41.76
CA ASN A 469 6.07 -10.12 41.34
C ASN A 469 5.28 -10.33 42.62
N ASN A 470 4.21 -9.56 42.82
CA ASN A 470 3.04 -9.99 43.57
C ASN A 470 1.85 -9.22 43.00
N GLY A 471 0.98 -9.97 42.33
CA GLY A 471 -0.39 -9.55 42.09
C GLY A 471 -1.17 -9.60 43.40
N THR A 472 -2.09 -8.66 43.55
CA THR A 472 -3.24 -8.77 44.43
C THR A 472 -4.41 -8.14 43.70
N ASP A 473 -5.43 -8.96 43.51
CA ASP A 473 -6.76 -8.60 43.08
C ASP A 473 -7.31 -7.43 43.89
N SER A 474 -7.98 -6.50 43.22
CA SER A 474 -8.95 -5.63 43.86
C SER A 474 -10.03 -5.26 42.85
N GLU A 475 -11.15 -5.98 42.96
CA GLU A 475 -12.46 -5.52 42.53
C GLU A 475 -12.74 -4.13 43.12
N MET A 476 -12.99 -3.15 42.27
CA MET A 476 -14.00 -2.11 42.53
C MET A 476 -14.58 -1.64 41.20
N ALA A 477 -15.84 -1.99 40.93
CA ALA A 477 -16.71 -1.18 40.10
C ALA A 477 -16.87 0.20 40.76
N PRO A 478 -17.12 1.28 39.99
CA PRO A 478 -18.51 1.73 39.95
C PRO A 478 -18.96 2.43 38.64
N THR A 479 -20.30 2.41 38.49
CA THR A 479 -21.18 3.48 37.96
C THR A 479 -21.05 3.95 36.51
N VAL A 480 -21.98 3.45 35.70
CA VAL A 480 -23.04 4.19 34.97
C VAL A 480 -22.86 5.72 34.93
N GLY A 481 -22.68 6.24 33.71
CA GLY A 481 -22.86 7.64 33.35
C GLY A 481 -23.35 7.74 31.91
N ASP A 482 -24.64 8.04 31.75
CA ASP A 482 -25.30 8.39 30.49
C ASP A 482 -24.67 9.63 29.84
N ASN A 483 -24.52 9.59 28.51
CA ASN A 483 -24.52 10.76 27.59
C ASN A 483 -24.56 10.19 26.15
N VAL A 484 -25.71 10.06 25.50
CA VAL A 484 -26.51 11.10 24.80
C VAL A 484 -25.76 11.80 23.65
N LEU A 485 -26.17 11.40 22.44
CA LEU A 485 -26.27 12.13 21.16
C LEU A 485 -25.02 12.70 20.49
N GLY A 486 -24.82 12.30 19.22
CA GLY A 486 -23.95 13.05 18.32
C GLY A 486 -23.62 12.46 16.95
N CYS A 487 -24.55 11.78 16.27
CA CYS A 487 -24.38 11.46 14.85
C CYS A 487 -24.38 12.76 14.01
N LYS A 488 -23.24 13.11 13.39
CA LYS A 488 -23.20 13.95 12.19
C LYS A 488 -22.40 13.24 11.11
N ALA A 489 -23.13 12.63 10.19
CA ALA A 489 -22.63 12.25 8.89
C ALA A 489 -22.67 13.50 8.00
N GLU A 490 -21.50 14.00 7.60
CA GLU A 490 -21.38 14.96 6.51
C GLU A 490 -21.24 14.20 5.19
N ALA A 491 -22.28 14.30 4.36
CA ALA A 491 -22.22 13.94 2.96
C ALA A 491 -21.58 15.10 2.17
N LYS A 492 -20.67 14.76 1.25
CA LYS A 492 -20.28 15.58 0.10
C LYS A 492 -20.18 14.71 -1.13
#